data_AF-W9HTA0-F1
#
_entry.id   AF-W9HTA0-F1
#
_cell.length_a   1.000
_cell.length_b   1.000
_cell.length_c   1.000
_cell.angle_alpha   90.00
_cell.angle_beta   90.00
_cell.angle_gamma   90.00
#
_symmetry.space_group_name_H-M   'P 1'
#
loop_
_entity.id
_entity.type
_entity.pdbx_description
1 polymer ?
#
loop_
_entity_poly.entity_id
_entity_poly.type
_entity_poly.pdbx_seq_one_letter_code
_entity_poly.pdbx_strand_id
1 'polypeptide(L)'
;MYPPIEELIDHVWSPPRGVKRQHKSRHHPDNLQYYCQWGYTIYRTYYGLESDRHWNVLLNSLMQQTRLAFGYFEDQDDVDQRDVQLLKDLFHLDTREDASLLDGLDVRGVRELFQREGLEGKRAMADSLWNFVLVADESVLKDVASGESIVKAMSLGWYEGFLGWGWMRIPTSYLLDLWIFLSRSGNTKSALGFMGPEKDLDTYVWPGDVSLEATGCFSEVRPLLFHYTGQRWNGGF
;
A
#
# COMPACT_ATOMS: atom_id res chain seq x y z
N MET A 1 -12.34 1.27 20.49
CA MET A 1 -11.43 1.34 19.34
C MET A 1 -12.29 1.76 18.16
N TYR A 2 -11.87 2.75 17.36
CA TYR A 2 -12.64 3.14 16.19
C TYR A 2 -12.51 2.02 15.14
N PRO A 3 -13.60 1.59 14.48
CA PRO A 3 -13.52 0.51 13.50
C PRO A 3 -12.60 0.91 12.34
N PRO A 4 -11.68 0.04 11.88
CA PRO A 4 -10.78 0.33 10.77
C PRO A 4 -11.50 0.78 9.50
N ILE A 5 -12.68 0.22 9.23
CA ILE A 5 -13.50 0.58 8.07
C ILE A 5 -13.99 2.03 8.15
N GLU A 6 -14.44 2.49 9.32
CA GLU A 6 -14.85 3.88 9.50
C GLU A 6 -13.65 4.83 9.31
N GLU A 7 -12.48 4.47 9.83
CA GLU A 7 -11.23 5.21 9.58
C GLU A 7 -10.95 5.32 8.07
N LEU A 8 -10.98 4.22 7.33
CA LEU A 8 -10.76 4.24 5.88
C LEU A 8 -11.80 5.10 5.15
N ILE A 9 -13.07 5.01 5.54
CA ILE A 9 -14.15 5.84 5.00
C ILE A 9 -13.87 7.33 5.19
N ASP A 10 -13.40 7.73 6.38
CA ASP A 10 -13.10 9.13 6.68
C ASP A 10 -11.97 9.69 5.81
N HIS A 11 -11.05 8.84 5.35
CA HIS A 11 -9.99 9.25 4.41
C HIS A 11 -10.51 9.49 2.99
N VAL A 12 -11.46 8.67 2.52
CA VAL A 12 -11.99 8.74 1.15
C VAL A 12 -13.17 9.70 1.01
N TRP A 13 -13.83 10.03 2.12
CA TRP A 13 -14.98 10.91 2.16
C TRP A 13 -14.56 12.39 2.26
N SER A 14 -14.66 13.13 1.15
CA SER A 14 -14.16 14.51 1.04
C SER A 14 -15.24 15.55 0.65
N PRO A 15 -16.29 15.74 1.47
CA PRO A 15 -17.33 16.72 1.16
C PRO A 15 -16.81 18.15 1.28
N PRO A 16 -17.32 19.10 0.46
CA PRO A 16 -16.94 20.50 0.55
C PRO A 16 -17.32 21.10 1.90
N ARG A 17 -16.38 21.82 2.52
CA ARG A 17 -16.60 22.51 3.79
C ARG A 17 -17.61 23.67 3.60
N GLY A 18 -18.58 23.78 4.51
CA GLY A 18 -19.52 24.90 4.55
C GLY A 18 -20.74 24.79 3.62
N VAL A 19 -20.84 23.73 2.81
CA VAL A 19 -22.02 23.49 1.96
C VAL A 19 -23.09 22.75 2.77
N LYS A 20 -24.30 23.31 2.85
CA LYS A 20 -25.46 22.58 3.39
C LYS A 20 -25.81 21.46 2.43
N ARG A 21 -25.47 20.22 2.78
CA ARG A 21 -25.89 19.03 2.05
C ARG A 21 -27.41 18.87 2.16
N GLN A 22 -28.05 18.56 1.04
CA GLN A 22 -29.49 18.28 0.98
C GLN A 22 -29.85 17.05 1.82
N HIS A 23 -28.97 16.04 1.83
CA HIS A 23 -29.13 14.82 2.60
C HIS A 23 -27.95 14.63 3.58
N LYS A 24 -28.27 14.25 4.83
CA LYS A 24 -27.27 14.07 5.90
C LYS A 24 -26.44 12.78 5.75
N SER A 25 -27.03 11.72 5.19
CA SER A 25 -26.37 10.41 5.05
C SER A 25 -25.36 10.41 3.92
N ARG A 26 -24.14 9.92 4.19
CA ARG A 26 -23.08 9.74 3.17
C ARG A 26 -23.38 8.66 2.13
N HIS A 27 -24.36 7.79 2.39
CA HIS A 27 -24.83 6.77 1.45
C HIS A 27 -25.91 7.28 0.47
N HIS A 28 -26.32 8.54 0.58
CA HIS A 28 -27.29 9.08 -0.37
C HIS A 28 -26.68 9.16 -1.78
N PRO A 29 -27.39 8.80 -2.86
CA PRO A 29 -26.86 8.85 -4.23
C PRO A 29 -26.23 10.21 -4.60
N ASP A 30 -26.87 11.31 -4.22
CA ASP A 30 -26.36 12.69 -4.48
C ASP A 30 -25.04 13.02 -3.78
N ASN A 31 -24.69 12.23 -2.77
CA ASN A 31 -23.51 12.41 -1.95
C ASN A 31 -22.32 11.54 -2.47
N LEU A 32 -22.55 10.59 -3.38
CA LEU A 32 -21.51 9.68 -3.89
C LEU A 32 -20.35 10.41 -4.59
N GLN A 33 -20.62 11.57 -5.19
CA GLN A 33 -19.62 12.43 -5.85
C GLN A 33 -18.53 12.97 -4.90
N TYR A 34 -18.71 12.87 -3.59
CA TYR A 34 -17.74 13.35 -2.61
C TYR A 34 -16.74 12.27 -2.18
N TYR A 35 -16.88 11.03 -2.67
CA TYR A 35 -15.87 10.00 -2.47
C TYR A 35 -14.72 10.18 -3.48
N CYS A 36 -13.50 10.04 -2.97
CA CYS A 36 -12.30 9.94 -3.78
C CYS A 36 -11.90 8.48 -3.97
N GLN A 37 -11.20 8.18 -5.07
CA GLN A 37 -10.46 6.93 -5.19
C GLN A 37 -9.37 6.87 -4.13
N TRP A 38 -8.97 5.66 -3.75
CA TRP A 38 -7.88 5.43 -2.81
C TRP A 38 -7.01 4.27 -3.24
N GLY A 39 -5.80 4.20 -2.71
CA GLY A 39 -4.89 3.09 -2.95
C GLY A 39 -3.46 3.58 -3.13
N TYR A 40 -2.73 2.95 -4.04
CA TYR A 40 -1.27 3.06 -4.08
C TYR A 40 -0.77 3.62 -5.42
N THR A 41 0.20 4.52 -5.32
CA THR A 41 1.04 4.90 -6.47
C THR A 41 2.18 3.90 -6.58
N ILE A 42 2.39 3.32 -7.77
CA ILE A 42 3.43 2.32 -8.02
C ILE A 42 4.29 2.70 -9.22
N TYR A 43 5.61 2.68 -9.03
CA TYR A 43 6.61 2.98 -10.04
C TYR A 43 7.26 1.70 -10.56
N ARG A 44 7.24 1.51 -11.87
CA ARG A 44 8.01 0.47 -12.55
C ARG A 44 9.36 1.04 -13.00
N THR A 45 10.46 0.45 -12.53
CA THR A 45 11.82 0.92 -12.87
C THR A 45 12.65 -0.09 -13.66
N TYR A 46 12.08 -1.24 -14.01
CA TYR A 46 12.75 -2.26 -14.82
C TYR A 46 11.96 -2.64 -16.07
N TYR A 47 12.63 -2.61 -17.22
CA TYR A 47 12.06 -2.82 -18.55
C TYR A 47 12.79 -3.90 -19.36
N GLY A 48 13.31 -4.93 -18.70
CA GLY A 48 13.99 -6.07 -19.35
C GLY A 48 13.04 -7.02 -20.11
N LEU A 49 13.61 -8.06 -20.71
CA LEU A 49 12.84 -9.10 -21.41
C LEU A 49 11.84 -9.79 -20.45
N GLU A 50 10.62 -10.04 -20.92
CA GLU A 50 9.49 -10.59 -20.13
C GLU A 50 8.98 -9.72 -18.96
N SER A 51 9.60 -8.57 -18.68
CA SER A 51 9.21 -7.72 -17.55
C SER A 51 7.76 -7.21 -17.64
N ASP A 52 7.24 -6.99 -18.85
CA ASP A 52 5.82 -6.61 -19.07
C ASP A 52 4.85 -7.65 -18.54
N ARG A 53 5.16 -8.94 -18.71
CA ARG A 53 4.33 -10.03 -18.20
C ARG A 53 4.30 -10.01 -16.68
N HIS A 54 5.46 -9.90 -16.05
CA HIS A 54 5.59 -9.90 -14.59
C HIS A 54 5.01 -8.63 -13.96
N TRP A 55 5.15 -7.49 -14.62
CA TRP A 55 4.49 -6.24 -14.23
C TRP A 55 2.97 -6.40 -14.20
N ASN A 56 2.36 -6.95 -15.25
CA ASN A 56 0.92 -7.21 -15.28
C ASN A 56 0.47 -8.20 -14.21
N VAL A 57 1.26 -9.23 -13.91
CA VAL A 57 0.98 -10.17 -12.81
C VAL A 57 1.03 -9.46 -11.46
N LEU A 58 2.01 -8.57 -11.24
CA LEU A 58 2.12 -7.79 -10.00
C LEU A 58 0.90 -6.88 -9.81
N LEU A 59 0.51 -6.12 -10.84
CA LEU A 59 -0.65 -5.22 -10.78
C LEU A 59 -1.95 -5.98 -10.49
N ASN A 60 -2.14 -7.13 -11.15
CA ASN A 60 -3.28 -8.00 -10.87
C ASN A 60 -3.25 -8.54 -9.44
N SER A 61 -2.08 -8.95 -8.95
CA SER A 61 -1.92 -9.45 -7.57
C SER A 61 -2.25 -8.37 -6.55
N LEU A 62 -1.71 -7.15 -6.71
CA LEU A 62 -2.01 -6.00 -5.85
C LEU A 62 -3.51 -5.71 -5.80
N MET A 63 -4.17 -5.68 -6.97
CA MET A 63 -5.58 -5.38 -7.07
C MET A 63 -6.46 -6.46 -6.41
N GLN A 64 -6.18 -7.72 -6.69
CA GLN A 64 -6.97 -8.83 -6.15
C GLN A 64 -6.72 -9.01 -4.65
N GLN A 65 -5.47 -9.01 -4.22
CA GLN A 65 -5.13 -9.23 -2.81
C GLN A 65 -5.64 -8.10 -1.92
N THR A 66 -5.53 -6.84 -2.34
CA THR A 66 -6.09 -5.73 -1.54
C THR A 66 -7.61 -5.89 -1.39
N ARG A 67 -8.32 -6.29 -2.46
CA ARG A 67 -9.77 -6.54 -2.39
C ARG A 67 -10.13 -7.74 -1.53
N LEU A 68 -9.34 -8.81 -1.59
CA LEU A 68 -9.54 -10.02 -0.78
C LEU A 68 -9.23 -9.78 0.70
N ALA A 69 -8.31 -8.88 1.03
CA ALA A 69 -7.96 -8.57 2.42
C ALA A 69 -9.16 -8.02 3.22
N PHE A 70 -10.07 -7.33 2.53
CA PHE A 70 -11.35 -6.90 3.13
C PHE A 70 -12.26 -8.07 3.54
N GLY A 71 -11.99 -9.30 3.11
CA GLY A 71 -12.65 -10.51 3.59
C GLY A 71 -12.57 -10.69 5.10
N TYR A 72 -11.58 -10.08 5.76
CA TYR A 72 -11.52 -10.03 7.23
C TYR A 72 -12.77 -9.37 7.85
N PHE A 73 -13.33 -8.37 7.18
CA PHE A 73 -14.47 -7.58 7.64
C PHE A 73 -15.82 -8.12 7.14
N GLU A 74 -15.80 -9.09 6.23
CA GLU A 74 -17.01 -9.77 5.80
C GLU A 74 -17.58 -10.53 7.00
N ASP A 75 -18.90 -10.51 7.14
CA ASP A 75 -19.65 -11.18 8.21
C ASP A 75 -19.39 -10.66 9.64
N GLN A 76 -18.71 -9.52 9.81
CA GLN A 76 -18.65 -8.82 11.09
C GLN A 76 -19.91 -7.97 11.32
N ASP A 77 -20.62 -8.24 12.42
CA ASP A 77 -21.89 -7.60 12.77
C ASP A 77 -21.76 -6.09 13.05
N ASP A 78 -20.58 -5.63 13.46
CA ASP A 78 -20.27 -4.24 13.79
C ASP A 78 -19.71 -3.44 12.61
N VAL A 79 -19.60 -4.05 11.43
CA VAL A 79 -19.11 -3.41 10.21
C VAL A 79 -20.23 -3.24 9.18
N ASP A 80 -20.39 -2.01 8.67
CA ASP A 80 -21.31 -1.76 7.55
C ASP A 80 -20.75 -2.37 6.26
N GLN A 81 -21.34 -3.47 5.83
CA GLN A 81 -20.92 -4.19 4.61
C GLN A 81 -21.03 -3.33 3.33
N ARG A 82 -21.85 -2.27 3.35
CA ARG A 82 -21.90 -1.31 2.23
C ARG A 82 -20.63 -0.47 2.15
N ASP A 83 -19.99 -0.19 3.28
CA ASP A 83 -18.70 0.50 3.31
C ASP A 83 -17.57 -0.37 2.82
N VAL A 84 -17.57 -1.65 3.24
CA VAL A 84 -16.60 -2.64 2.76
C VAL A 84 -16.66 -2.74 1.23
N GLN A 85 -17.87 -2.88 0.67
CA GLN A 85 -18.04 -2.94 -0.78
C GLN A 85 -17.64 -1.62 -1.46
N LEU A 86 -18.02 -0.48 -0.90
CA LEU A 86 -17.65 0.83 -1.43
C LEU A 86 -16.13 1.02 -1.48
N LEU A 87 -15.42 0.64 -0.41
CA LEU A 87 -13.95 0.73 -0.36
C LEU A 87 -13.30 -0.17 -1.41
N LYS A 88 -13.80 -1.40 -1.61
CA LYS A 88 -13.33 -2.29 -2.69
C LYS A 88 -13.52 -1.69 -4.08
N ASP A 89 -14.64 -0.99 -4.30
CA ASP A 89 -14.99 -0.38 -5.59
C ASP A 89 -14.17 0.89 -5.87
N LEU A 90 -13.85 1.67 -4.81
CA LEU A 90 -13.03 2.89 -4.90
C LEU A 90 -11.52 2.62 -4.98
N PHE A 91 -11.09 1.37 -4.77
CA PHE A 91 -9.68 1.01 -4.80
C PHE A 91 -9.07 1.22 -6.20
N HIS A 92 -7.89 1.84 -6.23
CA HIS A 92 -7.19 2.23 -7.44
C HIS A 92 -5.66 2.10 -7.28
N LEU A 93 -5.00 1.73 -8.38
CA LEU A 93 -3.55 1.76 -8.52
C LEU A 93 -3.17 2.86 -9.51
N ASP A 94 -2.38 3.83 -9.05
CA ASP A 94 -1.79 4.85 -9.93
C ASP A 94 -0.45 4.35 -10.46
N THR A 95 -0.43 3.83 -11.68
CA THR A 95 0.75 3.20 -12.28
C THR A 95 1.63 4.21 -13.01
N ARG A 96 2.92 4.25 -12.67
CA ARG A 96 3.95 5.05 -13.35
C ARG A 96 4.91 4.12 -14.08
N GLU A 97 4.87 4.14 -15.41
CA GLU A 97 5.58 3.16 -16.27
C GLU A 97 6.25 3.78 -17.50
N ASP A 98 6.55 5.08 -17.47
CA ASP A 98 7.32 5.75 -18.54
C ASP A 98 8.80 5.34 -18.47
N ALA A 99 9.18 4.37 -19.32
CA ALA A 99 10.54 3.87 -19.42
C ALA A 99 11.59 4.96 -19.66
N SER A 100 11.25 6.04 -20.37
CA SER A 100 12.20 7.12 -20.66
C SER A 100 12.61 7.91 -19.41
N LEU A 101 11.78 7.88 -18.37
CA LEU A 101 11.99 8.55 -17.10
C LEU A 101 12.42 7.59 -15.99
N LEU A 102 11.98 6.33 -16.04
CA LEU A 102 12.03 5.41 -14.91
C LEU A 102 13.01 4.25 -15.05
N ASP A 103 13.45 3.91 -16.27
CA ASP A 103 14.30 2.74 -16.48
C ASP A 103 15.63 2.86 -15.74
N GLY A 104 15.93 1.84 -14.94
CA GLY A 104 17.16 1.76 -14.13
C GLY A 104 17.17 2.62 -12.88
N LEU A 105 16.08 3.33 -12.54
CA LEU A 105 16.01 4.06 -11.27
C LEU A 105 15.97 3.10 -10.09
N ASP A 106 16.83 3.36 -9.11
CA ASP A 106 16.72 2.75 -7.79
C ASP A 106 15.69 3.50 -6.93
N VAL A 107 15.47 3.00 -5.70
CA VAL A 107 14.54 3.58 -4.73
C VAL A 107 14.86 5.07 -4.50
N ARG A 108 16.14 5.43 -4.41
CA ARG A 108 16.58 6.82 -4.24
C ARG A 108 16.20 7.69 -5.45
N GLY A 109 16.44 7.20 -6.66
CA GLY A 109 16.11 7.88 -7.91
C GLY A 109 14.61 8.14 -8.04
N VAL A 110 13.76 7.17 -7.67
CA VAL A 110 12.30 7.36 -7.64
C VAL A 110 11.90 8.45 -6.65
N ARG A 111 12.50 8.50 -5.46
CA ARG A 111 12.24 9.58 -4.49
C ARG A 111 12.60 10.95 -5.04
N GLU A 112 13.78 11.07 -5.64
CA GLU A 112 14.26 12.33 -6.22
C GLU A 112 13.36 12.79 -7.38
N LEU A 113 12.91 11.86 -8.21
CA LEU A 113 11.92 12.11 -9.26
C LEU A 113 10.60 12.63 -8.66
N PHE A 114 10.06 11.94 -7.65
CA PHE A 114 8.83 12.35 -6.99
C PHE A 114 8.93 13.76 -6.38
N GLN A 115 10.04 14.08 -5.73
CA GLN A 115 10.28 15.40 -5.15
C GLN A 115 10.31 16.52 -6.21
N ARG A 116 10.68 16.20 -7.45
CA ARG A 116 10.69 17.14 -8.58
C ARG A 116 9.30 17.32 -9.21
N GLU A 117 8.55 16.24 -9.38
CA GLU A 117 7.18 16.29 -9.95
C GLU A 117 6.17 16.89 -8.98
N GLY A 118 6.38 16.69 -7.68
CA GLY A 118 5.47 17.12 -6.63
C GLY A 118 4.21 16.24 -6.53
N LEU A 119 3.39 16.53 -5.52
CA LEU A 119 2.11 15.85 -5.33
C LEU A 119 1.08 16.42 -6.30
N GLU A 120 0.74 15.67 -7.35
CA GLU A 120 -0.52 15.91 -8.05
C GLU A 120 -1.66 15.61 -7.08
N GLY A 121 -2.67 16.47 -7.02
CA GLY A 121 -3.72 16.51 -5.98
C GLY A 121 -4.69 15.31 -5.89
N LYS A 122 -4.20 14.08 -6.06
CA LYS A 122 -4.92 12.82 -5.88
C LYS A 122 -5.16 12.59 -4.39
N ARG A 123 -6.32 13.09 -3.93
CA ARG A 123 -6.78 12.90 -2.54
C ARG A 123 -6.93 11.40 -2.25
N ALA A 124 -6.64 11.03 -1.00
CA ALA A 124 -6.79 9.67 -0.48
C ALA A 124 -5.89 8.59 -1.08
N MET A 125 -4.80 8.96 -1.76
CA MET A 125 -3.73 8.04 -2.17
C MET A 125 -2.64 7.93 -1.09
N ALA A 126 -1.93 6.79 -1.04
CA ALA A 126 -0.89 6.51 -0.04
C ALA A 126 0.25 7.56 -0.01
N ASP A 127 0.62 8.08 -1.16
CA ASP A 127 1.63 9.13 -1.30
C ASP A 127 1.16 10.46 -0.71
N SER A 128 -0.12 10.78 -0.84
CA SER A 128 -0.73 12.00 -0.31
C SER A 128 -1.03 11.91 1.19
N LEU A 129 -1.58 10.80 1.67
CA LEU A 129 -1.97 10.63 3.08
C LEU A 129 -0.79 10.22 3.95
N TRP A 130 0.01 9.28 3.47
CA TRP A 130 1.00 8.58 4.27
C TRP A 130 2.43 8.78 3.78
N ASN A 131 2.66 9.59 2.74
CA ASN A 131 4.00 9.87 2.22
C ASN A 131 4.78 8.58 1.88
N PHE A 132 4.16 7.58 1.27
CA PHE A 132 4.89 6.45 0.69
C PHE A 132 4.38 6.06 -0.69
N VAL A 133 5.25 5.43 -1.47
CA VAL A 133 4.94 4.87 -2.79
C VAL A 133 5.44 3.44 -2.88
N LEU A 134 4.93 2.71 -3.85
CA LEU A 134 5.41 1.38 -4.20
C LEU A 134 6.43 1.47 -5.34
N VAL A 135 7.43 0.60 -5.34
CA VAL A 135 8.47 0.50 -6.37
C VAL A 135 8.61 -0.95 -6.80
N ALA A 136 8.56 -1.18 -8.11
CA ALA A 136 8.81 -2.46 -8.75
C ALA A 136 10.06 -2.35 -9.62
N ASP A 137 11.20 -2.67 -9.01
CA ASP A 137 12.49 -2.78 -9.68
C ASP A 137 12.74 -4.20 -10.20
N GLU A 138 13.95 -4.45 -10.70
CA GLU A 138 14.32 -5.76 -11.23
C GLU A 138 14.14 -6.89 -10.21
N SER A 139 14.46 -6.65 -8.94
CA SER A 139 14.35 -7.66 -7.88
C SER A 139 12.89 -8.05 -7.64
N VAL A 140 12.00 -7.05 -7.60
CA VAL A 140 10.55 -7.27 -7.45
C VAL A 140 9.98 -8.05 -8.62
N LEU A 141 10.35 -7.73 -9.86
CA LEU A 141 9.82 -8.45 -11.01
C LEU A 141 10.39 -9.89 -11.11
N LYS A 142 11.60 -10.13 -10.62
CA LYS A 142 12.15 -11.48 -10.45
C LYS A 142 11.44 -12.28 -9.37
N ASP A 143 11.05 -11.65 -8.26
CA ASP A 143 10.20 -12.27 -7.23
C ASP A 143 8.85 -12.69 -7.83
N VAL A 144 8.20 -11.80 -8.57
CA VAL A 144 6.93 -12.13 -9.22
C VAL A 144 7.09 -13.27 -10.23
N ALA A 145 8.22 -13.34 -10.94
CA ALA A 145 8.55 -14.44 -11.83
C ALA A 145 8.73 -15.78 -11.11
N SER A 146 9.21 -15.77 -9.86
CA SER A 146 9.34 -16.97 -9.02
C SER A 146 8.06 -17.32 -8.26
N GLY A 147 6.98 -16.54 -8.44
CA GLY A 147 5.69 -16.74 -7.77
C GLY A 147 5.58 -16.01 -6.42
N GLU A 148 6.54 -15.15 -6.10
CA GLU A 148 6.55 -14.34 -4.89
C GLU A 148 5.86 -12.99 -5.13
N SER A 149 4.72 -12.77 -4.47
CA SER A 149 3.98 -11.51 -4.55
C SER A 149 4.50 -10.50 -3.52
N ILE A 150 5.64 -9.89 -3.82
CA ILE A 150 6.32 -8.91 -2.96
C ILE A 150 6.51 -7.61 -3.74
N VAL A 151 6.44 -6.46 -3.06
CA VAL A 151 6.74 -5.14 -3.62
C VAL A 151 7.61 -4.33 -2.66
N LYS A 152 8.36 -3.33 -3.14
CA LYS A 152 9.07 -2.39 -2.25
C LYS A 152 8.15 -1.22 -1.91
N ALA A 153 7.96 -0.94 -0.63
CA ALA A 153 7.30 0.28 -0.15
C ALA A 153 8.36 1.26 0.35
N MET A 154 8.35 2.49 -0.18
CA MET A 154 9.33 3.54 0.11
C MET A 154 8.66 4.76 0.73
N SER A 155 9.20 5.22 1.86
CA SER A 155 8.83 6.49 2.48
C SER A 155 9.41 7.68 1.73
N LEU A 156 8.54 8.58 1.25
CA LEU A 156 8.89 9.84 0.60
C LEU A 156 9.51 10.87 1.57
N GLY A 157 9.15 10.77 2.86
CA GLY A 157 9.68 11.64 3.91
C GLY A 157 11.03 11.19 4.49
N TRP A 158 11.61 10.09 3.99
CA TRP A 158 12.88 9.58 4.47
C TRP A 158 14.05 10.42 3.94
N TYR A 159 15.10 10.55 4.75
CA TYR A 159 16.38 11.16 4.39
C TYR A 159 17.53 10.33 4.98
N GLU A 160 18.67 10.34 4.30
CA GLU A 160 19.85 9.58 4.73
C GLU A 160 20.27 9.95 6.16
N GLY A 161 20.55 8.95 6.99
CA GLY A 161 21.00 9.13 8.36
C GLY A 161 19.90 9.16 9.44
N PHE A 162 18.62 9.13 9.07
CA PHE A 162 17.51 9.02 10.03
C PHE A 162 16.85 7.64 9.98
N LEU A 163 17.02 6.87 11.06
CA LEU A 163 16.33 5.60 11.34
C LEU A 163 16.22 4.65 10.13
N GLY A 164 17.38 4.22 9.60
CA GLY A 164 17.45 3.17 8.58
C GLY A 164 17.36 3.66 7.14
N TRP A 165 16.90 2.78 6.24
CA TRP A 165 16.90 3.00 4.78
C TRP A 165 15.58 3.55 4.20
N GLY A 166 14.53 3.66 5.03
CA GLY A 166 13.26 4.28 4.63
C GLY A 166 12.48 3.55 3.54
N TRP A 167 12.82 2.30 3.24
CA TRP A 167 12.05 1.42 2.40
C TRP A 167 12.09 -0.02 2.93
N MET A 168 11.09 -0.81 2.55
CA MET A 168 11.00 -2.22 2.92
C MET A 168 10.32 -3.05 1.83
N ARG A 169 10.69 -4.33 1.72
CA ARG A 169 9.93 -5.31 0.92
C ARG A 169 8.70 -5.74 1.70
N ILE A 170 7.53 -5.70 1.07
CA ILE A 170 6.24 -5.98 1.71
C ILE A 170 5.47 -6.98 0.83
N PRO A 171 4.92 -8.05 1.41
CA PRO A 171 3.99 -8.91 0.68
C PRO A 171 2.79 -8.09 0.23
N THR A 172 2.34 -8.26 -1.01
CA THR A 172 1.22 -7.46 -1.54
C THR A 172 -0.09 -7.68 -0.76
N SER A 173 -0.23 -8.82 -0.06
CA SER A 173 -1.34 -9.11 0.86
C SER A 173 -1.36 -8.25 2.13
N TYR A 174 -0.19 -7.75 2.57
CA TYR A 174 -0.04 -7.02 3.84
C TYR A 174 -0.19 -5.50 3.65
N LEU A 175 -0.48 -5.03 2.43
CA LEU A 175 -0.57 -3.59 2.16
C LEU A 175 -1.78 -2.92 2.81
N LEU A 176 -2.89 -3.63 2.99
CA LEU A 176 -4.03 -3.12 3.75
C LEU A 176 -3.68 -3.02 5.25
N ASP A 177 -2.95 -4.00 5.79
CA ASP A 177 -2.45 -3.94 7.17
C ASP A 177 -1.55 -2.72 7.37
N LEU A 178 -0.61 -2.48 6.44
CA LEU A 178 0.23 -1.29 6.48
C LEU A 178 -0.61 0.00 6.44
N TRP A 179 -1.66 0.06 5.60
CA TRP A 179 -2.53 1.23 5.54
C TRP A 179 -3.20 1.51 6.88
N ILE A 180 -3.80 0.49 7.51
CA ILE A 180 -4.47 0.58 8.81
C ILE A 180 -3.46 0.93 9.91
N PHE A 181 -2.23 0.42 9.83
CA PHE A 181 -1.18 0.80 10.75
C PHE A 181 -0.83 2.28 10.67
N LEU A 182 -0.74 2.81 9.44
CA LEU A 182 -0.38 4.19 9.20
C LEU A 182 -1.53 5.15 9.54
N SER A 183 -2.80 4.73 9.39
CA SER A 183 -3.94 5.53 9.87
C SER A 183 -3.90 5.77 11.37
N ARG A 184 -3.43 4.78 12.13
CA ARG A 184 -3.33 4.85 13.59
C ARG A 184 -2.06 5.53 14.10
N SER A 185 -0.92 5.25 13.47
CA SER A 185 0.40 5.72 13.95
C SER A 185 0.83 7.05 13.35
N GLY A 186 0.41 7.37 12.11
CA GLY A 186 0.88 8.50 11.33
C GLY A 186 2.40 8.49 11.04
N ASN A 187 3.10 7.37 11.30
CA ASN A 187 4.56 7.34 11.32
C ASN A 187 5.14 6.35 10.29
N THR A 188 5.02 6.73 9.03
CA THR A 188 5.54 6.00 7.86
C THR A 188 7.03 5.72 7.93
N LYS A 189 7.82 6.69 8.43
CA LYS A 189 9.28 6.54 8.51
C LYS A 189 9.68 5.40 9.45
N SER A 190 8.93 5.22 10.54
CA SER A 190 9.18 4.14 11.49
C SER A 190 8.61 2.81 10.97
N ALA A 191 7.44 2.84 10.32
CA ALA A 191 6.83 1.65 9.71
C ALA A 191 7.71 1.02 8.61
N LEU A 192 8.30 1.88 7.77
CA LEU A 192 9.15 1.50 6.63
C LEU A 192 10.65 1.68 6.96
N GLY A 193 11.00 1.76 8.24
CA GLY A 193 12.37 1.88 8.71
C GLY A 193 13.04 0.51 8.83
N PHE A 194 14.31 0.41 8.44
CA PHE A 194 15.11 -0.81 8.63
C PHE A 194 16.48 -0.47 9.21
N MET A 195 16.76 -0.96 10.42
CA MET A 195 17.94 -0.58 11.20
C MET A 195 19.19 -1.47 10.93
N GLY A 196 19.16 -2.34 9.91
CA GLY A 196 20.30 -3.16 9.49
C GLY A 196 21.05 -2.60 8.27
N PRO A 197 22.05 -3.30 7.74
CA PRO A 197 22.68 -3.01 6.44
C PRO A 197 21.67 -3.01 5.28
N GLU A 198 21.79 -2.09 4.32
CA GLU A 198 20.83 -1.99 3.19
C GLU A 198 20.70 -3.30 2.43
N LYS A 199 21.82 -3.98 2.16
CA LYS A 199 21.88 -5.26 1.47
C LYS A 199 20.99 -6.34 2.09
N ASP A 200 20.66 -6.22 3.39
CA ASP A 200 19.81 -7.20 4.05
C ASP A 200 18.33 -7.00 3.64
N LEU A 201 17.94 -5.78 3.23
CA LEU A 201 16.61 -5.49 2.66
C LEU A 201 16.35 -6.19 1.34
N ASP A 202 17.38 -6.62 0.61
CA ASP A 202 17.22 -7.46 -0.58
C ASP A 202 16.67 -8.84 -0.23
N THR A 203 16.67 -9.24 1.04
CA THR A 203 16.14 -10.53 1.50
C THR A 203 15.11 -10.39 2.61
N TYR A 204 15.13 -9.29 3.37
CA TYR A 204 14.22 -9.07 4.48
C TYR A 204 12.85 -8.61 3.99
N VAL A 205 11.81 -9.27 4.48
CA VAL A 205 10.41 -8.97 4.14
C VAL A 205 9.69 -8.51 5.41
N TRP A 206 8.87 -7.46 5.29
CA TRP A 206 8.15 -6.88 6.42
C TRP A 206 7.29 -7.93 7.13
N PRO A 207 7.46 -8.13 8.44
CA PRO A 207 6.75 -9.16 9.19
C PRO A 207 5.29 -8.80 9.50
N GLY A 208 4.84 -7.61 9.12
CA GLY A 208 3.60 -7.03 9.65
C GLY A 208 3.81 -6.45 11.06
N ASP A 209 2.71 -6.02 11.69
CA ASP A 209 2.70 -5.59 13.08
C ASP A 209 1.69 -6.42 13.88
N VAL A 210 2.11 -6.87 15.06
CA VAL A 210 1.38 -7.81 15.91
C VAL A 210 0.10 -7.21 16.51
N SER A 211 0.00 -5.88 16.51
CA SER A 211 -1.15 -5.13 16.99
C SER A 211 -2.23 -4.92 15.92
N LEU A 212 -1.98 -5.36 14.68
CA LEU A 212 -2.90 -5.21 13.57
C LEU A 212 -3.82 -6.42 13.43
N GLU A 213 -4.94 -6.15 12.79
CA GLU A 213 -5.84 -7.18 12.29
C GLU A 213 -5.11 -7.93 11.19
N ALA A 214 -5.21 -9.26 11.17
CA ALA A 214 -4.50 -10.08 10.20
C ALA A 214 -5.20 -10.08 8.83
N THR A 215 -5.49 -8.90 8.27
CA THR A 215 -6.22 -8.78 6.99
C THR A 215 -5.42 -9.41 5.85
N GLY A 216 -4.09 -9.39 5.95
CA GLY A 216 -3.20 -10.13 5.06
C GLY A 216 -3.50 -11.63 4.97
N CYS A 217 -3.98 -12.29 6.04
CA CYS A 217 -4.32 -13.72 6.01
C CYS A 217 -5.50 -14.05 5.09
N PHE A 218 -6.35 -13.07 4.76
CA PHE A 218 -7.50 -13.25 3.87
C PHE A 218 -7.14 -13.06 2.39
N SER A 219 -5.94 -12.56 2.11
CA SER A 219 -5.44 -12.32 0.76
C SER A 219 -4.14 -13.06 0.46
N GLU A 220 -3.57 -13.76 1.45
CA GLU A 220 -2.34 -14.51 1.31
C GLU A 220 -2.54 -15.74 0.42
N VAL A 221 -1.73 -15.83 -0.63
CA VAL A 221 -1.72 -16.98 -1.55
C VAL A 221 -0.97 -18.17 -0.94
N ARG A 222 -0.15 -17.91 0.09
CA ARG A 222 0.58 -18.96 0.80
C ARG A 222 -0.35 -19.72 1.75
N PRO A 223 -0.10 -21.03 1.97
CA PRO A 223 -0.83 -21.77 2.99
C PRO A 223 -0.62 -21.14 4.37
N LEU A 224 -1.65 -21.20 5.22
CA LEU A 224 -1.62 -20.76 6.61
C LEU A 224 -0.32 -21.24 7.30
N LEU A 225 0.37 -20.33 7.99
CA LEU A 225 1.63 -20.53 8.74
C LEU A 225 2.92 -20.62 7.91
N PHE A 226 2.88 -20.40 6.59
CA PHE A 226 4.09 -20.32 5.77
C PHE A 226 4.49 -18.87 5.48
N HIS A 227 5.42 -18.35 6.27
CA HIS A 227 6.00 -17.02 6.06
C HIS A 227 6.81 -16.91 4.76
N TYR A 228 6.90 -15.71 4.20
CA TYR A 228 7.80 -15.41 3.08
C TYR A 228 9.26 -15.68 3.45
N THR A 229 10.07 -16.12 2.47
CA THR A 229 11.50 -16.32 2.68
C THR A 229 12.11 -14.97 3.11
N GLY A 230 12.64 -14.90 4.33
CA GLY A 230 13.21 -13.67 4.89
C GLY A 230 12.24 -12.81 5.72
N GLN A 231 10.96 -13.21 5.83
CA GLN A 231 10.04 -12.69 6.83
C GLN A 231 10.36 -13.38 8.17
N ARG A 232 11.21 -12.74 8.98
CA ARG A 232 11.56 -13.24 10.32
C ARG A 232 10.74 -12.49 11.35
N TRP A 233 10.02 -13.24 12.18
CA TRP A 233 9.41 -12.70 13.39
C TRP A 233 10.52 -12.14 14.30
N ASN A 234 10.54 -10.83 14.50
CA ASN A 234 11.33 -10.23 15.57
C ASN A 234 10.59 -10.44 16.90
N GLY A 235 10.60 -11.68 17.37
CA GLY A 235 10.21 -12.01 18.73
C GLY A 235 11.30 -11.50 19.67
N GLY A 236 11.18 -10.24 20.08
CA GLY A 236 11.93 -9.67 21.20
C GLY A 236 10.96 -9.27 22.29
N PHE A 237 11.09 -9.92 23.44
CA PHE A 237 10.37 -9.67 24.69
C PHE A 237 10.48 -8.23 25.19
#